data_AF-A0A7L9BBB8-F1
#
_entry.id   AF-A0A7L9BBB8-F1
#
_cell.length_a   1.000
_cell.length_b   1.000
_cell.length_c   1.000
_cell.angle_alpha   90.00
_cell.angle_beta   90.00
_cell.angle_gamma   90.00
#
_symmetry.space_group_name_H-M   'P 1'
#
loop_
_entity.id
_entity.type
_entity.pdbx_description
1 polymer ?
#
loop_
_entity_poly.entity_id
_entity_poly.type
_entity_poly.pdbx_seq_one_letter_code
_entity_poly.pdbx_strand_id
1 'polypeptide(L)'
;MSKNKNPLKDLDLFLKQQAASFVNPTPLSERVVSASSEPVPETTDDLITRLSALAQQDREKFLDLIIQAAEKDPSPGSTMLINTALYLKSGANWKEAVRQYWQNK
;
A
#
# COMPACT_ATOMS: atom_id res chain seq x y z
N MET A 1 -48.20 -47.89 17.97
CA MET A 1 -47.16 -47.57 16.95
C MET A 1 -46.86 -46.07 16.99
N SER A 2 -46.18 -45.58 18.04
CA SER A 2 -45.83 -44.17 18.17
C SER A 2 -44.38 -43.99 17.76
N LYS A 3 -44.17 -43.50 16.53
CA LYS A 3 -42.85 -43.21 15.97
C LYS A 3 -42.27 -42.03 16.77
N ASN A 4 -41.24 -42.30 17.57
CA ASN A 4 -40.47 -41.29 18.30
C ASN A 4 -39.87 -40.30 17.29
N LYS A 5 -40.50 -39.14 17.13
CA LYS A 5 -39.95 -38.03 16.35
C LYS A 5 -38.78 -37.47 17.16
N ASN A 6 -37.57 -37.53 16.61
CA ASN A 6 -36.38 -37.03 17.27
C ASN A 6 -36.35 -35.49 17.14
N PRO A 7 -36.62 -34.72 18.20
CA PRO A 7 -36.76 -33.27 18.13
C PRO A 7 -35.46 -32.57 17.70
N LEU A 8 -34.30 -33.19 17.92
CA LEU A 8 -33.02 -32.64 17.48
C LEU A 8 -32.87 -32.62 15.95
N LYS A 9 -33.48 -33.60 15.26
CA LYS A 9 -33.44 -33.64 13.79
C LYS A 9 -34.32 -32.56 13.16
N ASP A 10 -35.48 -32.29 13.75
CA ASP A 10 -36.36 -31.20 13.31
C ASP A 10 -35.69 -29.83 13.53
N LEU A 11 -34.97 -29.67 14.64
CA LEU A 11 -34.26 -28.43 14.94
C LEU A 11 -33.10 -28.17 13.97
N ASP A 12 -32.33 -29.20 13.61
CA ASP A 12 -31.28 -29.11 12.58
C ASP A 12 -31.87 -28.79 11.19
N LEU A 13 -33.02 -29.39 10.84
CA LEU A 13 -33.72 -29.10 9.58
C LEU A 13 -34.24 -27.66 9.53
N PHE A 14 -34.78 -27.17 10.64
CA PHE A 14 -35.24 -25.79 10.77
C PHE A 14 -34.08 -24.79 10.67
N LEU A 15 -32.96 -25.05 11.35
CA LEU A 15 -31.76 -24.20 11.30
C LEU A 15 -31.18 -24.13 9.88
N LYS A 16 -31.14 -25.25 9.16
CA LYS A 16 -30.67 -25.28 7.76
C LYS A 16 -31.57 -24.49 6.82
N GLN A 17 -32.89 -24.56 7.01
CA GLN A 17 -33.85 -23.78 6.23
C GLN A 17 -33.72 -22.27 6.52
N GLN A 18 -33.56 -21.89 7.80
CA GLN A 18 -33.35 -20.49 8.18
C GLN A 18 -32.00 -19.96 7.67
N ALA A 19 -30.92 -20.73 7.78
CA ALA A 19 -29.61 -20.34 7.28
C ALA A 19 -29.60 -20.10 5.76
N ALA A 20 -30.34 -20.92 5.00
CA ALA A 20 -30.51 -20.73 3.56
C ALA A 20 -31.33 -19.48 3.21
N SER A 21 -32.21 -19.02 4.10
CA SER A 21 -33.02 -17.80 3.94
C SER A 21 -32.27 -16.51 4.29
N PHE A 22 -31.25 -16.58 5.15
CA PHE A 22 -30.51 -15.39 5.60
C PHE A 22 -29.40 -14.97 4.64
N VAL A 23 -28.95 -15.86 3.75
CA VAL A 23 -27.92 -15.57 2.76
C VAL A 23 -28.58 -15.31 1.41
N ASN A 24 -29.00 -14.07 1.18
CA ASN A 24 -29.31 -13.62 -0.18
C ASN A 24 -27.99 -13.63 -0.98
N PRO A 25 -27.85 -14.47 -2.03
CA PRO A 25 -26.66 -14.43 -2.85
C PRO A 25 -26.62 -13.05 -3.52
N THR A 26 -25.60 -12.26 -3.19
CA THR A 26 -25.30 -11.01 -3.86
C THR A 26 -25.20 -11.29 -5.36
N PRO A 27 -26.02 -10.68 -6.22
CA PRO A 27 -25.97 -10.91 -7.66
C PRO A 27 -24.58 -10.55 -8.18
N LEU A 28 -24.08 -11.32 -9.15
CA LEU A 28 -22.71 -11.20 -9.67
C LEU A 28 -22.37 -9.76 -10.11
N SER A 29 -23.37 -9.00 -10.56
CA SER A 29 -23.29 -7.58 -10.92
C SER A 29 -22.81 -6.68 -9.78
N GLU A 30 -23.25 -6.88 -8.53
CA GLU A 30 -22.77 -6.12 -7.37
C GLU A 30 -21.33 -6.47 -7.00
N ARG A 31 -20.93 -7.73 -7.22
CA ARG A 31 -19.57 -8.21 -6.95
C ARG A 31 -18.54 -7.64 -7.93
N VAL A 32 -18.94 -7.40 -9.18
CA VAL A 32 -18.06 -6.80 -10.20
C VAL A 32 -17.85 -5.31 -9.94
N VAL A 33 -18.84 -4.59 -9.41
CA VAL A 33 -18.70 -3.16 -9.05
C VAL A 33 -17.73 -2.95 -7.88
N SER A 34 -17.73 -3.85 -6.90
CA SER A 34 -16.79 -3.76 -5.76
C SER A 34 -15.33 -4.13 -6.10
N ALA A 35 -15.09 -4.79 -7.23
CA ALA A 35 -13.74 -5.13 -7.69
C ALA A 35 -13.10 -4.03 -8.54
N SER A 36 -13.88 -3.06 -9.02
CA SER A 36 -13.38 -1.86 -9.69
C SER A 36 -13.08 -0.79 -8.65
N SER A 37 -12.04 -1.03 -7.85
CA SER A 37 -11.31 0.09 -7.24
C SER A 37 -10.57 0.79 -8.37
N GLU A 38 -11.29 1.65 -9.09
CA GLU A 38 -10.65 2.66 -9.92
C GLU A 38 -9.64 3.39 -9.04
N PRO A 39 -8.36 3.51 -9.46
CA PRO A 39 -7.40 4.30 -8.70
C PRO A 39 -7.93 5.73 -8.70
N VAL A 40 -8.46 6.15 -7.55
CA VAL A 40 -8.77 7.55 -7.30
C VAL A 40 -7.50 8.32 -7.63
N PRO A 41 -7.54 9.32 -8.52
CA PRO A 41 -6.36 10.08 -8.85
C PRO A 41 -5.87 10.73 -7.55
N GLU A 42 -4.77 10.20 -7.01
CA GLU A 42 -4.14 10.77 -5.83
C GLU A 42 -3.82 12.22 -6.17
N THR A 43 -4.39 13.13 -5.41
CA THR A 43 -4.11 14.55 -5.65
C THR A 43 -2.64 14.78 -5.33
N THR A 44 -2.02 15.78 -5.97
CA THR A 44 -0.64 16.17 -5.66
C THR A 44 -0.47 16.49 -4.17
N ASP A 45 -1.53 16.98 -3.53
CA ASP A 45 -1.54 17.29 -2.10
C ASP A 45 -1.41 16.01 -1.28
N ASP A 46 -2.13 14.93 -1.62
CA ASP A 46 -2.03 13.63 -0.94
C ASP A 46 -0.63 13.03 -1.02
N LEU A 47 0.03 13.19 -2.17
CA LEU A 47 1.41 12.74 -2.36
C LEU A 47 2.38 13.53 -1.47
N ILE A 48 2.20 14.85 -1.37
CA ILE A 48 3.03 15.71 -0.52
C ILE A 48 2.84 15.34 0.96
N THR A 49 1.60 15.08 1.43
CA THR A 49 1.35 14.65 2.80
C THR A 49 2.04 13.32 3.11
N ARG A 50 1.96 12.35 2.18
CA ARG A 50 2.62 11.04 2.35
C ARG A 50 4.14 11.15 2.36
N LEU A 51 4.73 11.93 1.45
CA LEU A 51 6.17 12.17 1.43
C LEU A 51 6.64 12.88 2.70
N SER A 52 5.84 13.83 3.20
CA SER A 52 6.13 14.54 4.45
C SER A 52 6.07 13.59 5.66
N ALA A 53 5.07 12.71 5.70
CA ALA A 53 4.98 11.67 6.73
C ALA A 53 6.18 10.70 6.65
N LEU A 54 6.58 10.28 5.44
CA LEU A 54 7.76 9.43 5.24
C LEU A 54 9.04 10.11 5.73
N ALA A 55 9.23 11.40 5.44
CA ALA A 55 10.40 12.14 5.89
C ALA A 55 10.50 12.24 7.43
N GLN A 56 9.37 12.22 8.13
CA GLN A 56 9.31 12.21 9.60
C GLN A 56 9.54 10.80 10.17
N GLN A 57 8.98 9.78 9.55
CA GLN A 57 9.05 8.40 10.03
C GLN A 57 10.39 7.74 9.70
N ASP A 58 10.88 7.89 8.48
CA ASP A 58 12.07 7.25 7.95
C ASP A 58 12.79 8.18 6.95
N ARG A 59 13.60 9.06 7.52
CA ARG A 59 14.35 10.06 6.76
C ARG A 59 15.30 9.44 5.75
N GLU A 60 15.88 8.27 6.03
CA GLU A 60 16.83 7.62 5.12
C GLU A 60 16.14 7.14 3.85
N LYS A 61 15.00 6.45 3.99
CA LYS A 61 14.21 6.01 2.82
C LYS A 61 13.70 7.19 2.00
N PHE A 62 13.30 8.29 2.65
CA PHE A 62 12.89 9.50 1.94
C PHE A 62 14.03 10.07 1.08
N LEU A 63 15.24 10.15 1.62
CA LEU A 63 16.42 10.61 0.88
C LEU A 63 16.78 9.66 -0.28
N ASP A 64 16.65 8.35 -0.09
CA ASP A 64 16.86 7.37 -1.15
C ASP A 64 15.84 7.54 -2.29
N LEU A 65 14.59 7.85 -1.96
CA LEU A 65 13.53 8.13 -2.94
C LEU A 65 13.85 9.40 -3.75
N ILE A 66 14.37 10.45 -3.10
CA ILE A 66 14.85 11.66 -3.79
C ILE A 66 15.97 11.32 -4.76
N ILE A 67 16.96 10.52 -4.34
CA ILE A 67 18.08 10.11 -5.19
C ILE A 67 17.57 9.36 -6.43
N GLN A 68 16.68 8.38 -6.24
CA GLN A 68 16.07 7.62 -7.34
C GLN A 68 15.25 8.50 -8.28
N ALA A 69 14.51 9.48 -7.75
CA ALA A 69 13.73 10.41 -8.57
C ALA A 69 14.66 11.31 -9.41
N ALA A 70 15.72 11.83 -8.79
CA ALA A 70 16.71 12.67 -9.46
C ALA A 70 17.54 11.92 -10.51
N GLU A 71 17.76 10.61 -10.35
CA GLU A 71 18.43 9.78 -11.36
C GLU A 71 17.67 9.68 -12.68
N LYS A 72 16.33 9.77 -12.65
CA LYS A 72 15.48 9.66 -13.84
C LYS A 72 15.59 10.86 -14.77
N ASP A 73 16.01 12.02 -14.25
CA ASP A 73 16.22 13.24 -15.01
C ASP A 73 17.64 13.78 -14.76
N PRO A 74 18.65 13.37 -15.55
CA PRO A 74 20.04 13.76 -15.34
C PRO A 74 20.27 15.22 -15.75
N SER A 75 19.90 16.14 -14.87
CA SER A 75 20.19 17.58 -14.99
C SER A 75 21.28 18.00 -13.99
N PRO A 76 21.92 19.17 -14.19
CA PRO A 76 22.80 19.75 -13.18
C PRO A 76 22.10 19.94 -11.83
N GLY A 77 20.80 20.28 -11.85
CA GLY A 77 19.97 20.39 -10.66
C GLY A 77 19.79 19.05 -9.95
N SER A 78 19.53 17.99 -10.70
CA SER A 78 19.40 16.62 -10.16
C SER A 78 20.71 16.11 -9.56
N THR A 79 21.85 16.42 -10.20
CA THR A 79 23.19 16.10 -9.67
C THR A 79 23.44 16.79 -8.33
N MET A 80 23.05 18.06 -8.21
CA MET A 80 23.13 18.81 -6.95
C MET A 80 22.19 18.23 -5.88
N LEU A 81 20.98 17.84 -6.26
CA LEU A 81 20.00 17.19 -5.37
C LEU A 81 20.53 15.88 -4.81
N ILE A 82 21.10 15.01 -5.67
CA ILE A 82 21.71 13.74 -5.27
C ILE A 82 22.85 13.99 -4.27
N ASN A 83 23.77 14.91 -4.58
CA ASN A 83 24.88 15.24 -3.68
C ASN A 83 24.39 15.76 -2.33
N THR A 84 23.33 16.57 -2.33
CA THR A 84 22.72 17.10 -1.11
C THR A 84 22.05 15.99 -0.30
N ALA A 85 21.35 15.07 -0.95
CA ALA A 85 20.74 13.92 -0.29
C ALA A 85 21.79 13.00 0.34
N LEU A 86 22.88 12.71 -0.37
CA LEU A 86 24.02 11.93 0.13
C LEU A 86 24.72 12.61 1.31
N TYR A 87 24.83 13.95 1.27
CA TYR A 87 25.33 14.75 2.38
C TYR A 87 24.46 14.61 3.62
N LEU A 88 23.14 14.79 3.47
CA LEU A 88 22.20 14.67 4.58
C LEU A 88 22.11 13.24 5.14
N LYS A 89 22.32 12.22 4.29
CA LYS A 89 22.28 10.80 4.70
C LYS A 89 23.55 10.37 5.43
N SER A 90 24.72 10.81 4.97
CA SER A 90 26.01 10.26 5.40
C SER A 90 26.76 11.13 6.42
N GLY A 91 26.25 12.34 6.71
CA GLY A 91 26.80 13.24 7.71
C GLY A 91 28.29 13.53 7.49
N ALA A 92 29.14 13.16 8.44
CA ALA A 92 30.60 13.39 8.37
C ALA A 92 31.29 12.67 7.19
N ASN A 93 30.76 11.53 6.74
CA ASN A 93 31.36 10.70 5.68
C ASN A 93 30.81 11.03 4.28
N TRP A 94 30.13 12.16 4.12
CA TRP A 94 29.46 12.53 2.88
C TRP A 94 30.37 12.55 1.65
N LYS A 95 31.62 12.98 1.79
CA LYS A 95 32.56 13.03 0.66
C LYS A 95 32.83 11.65 0.09
N GLU A 96 32.97 10.66 0.97
CA GLU A 96 33.22 9.28 0.57
C GLU A 96 31.95 8.66 -0.02
N ALA A 97 30.79 8.92 0.58
CA ALA A 97 29.50 8.46 0.03
C ALA A 97 29.23 9.03 -1.37
N VAL A 98 29.48 10.33 -1.59
CA VAL A 98 29.38 10.96 -2.91
C VAL A 98 30.36 10.34 -3.89
N ARG A 99 31.62 10.16 -3.50
CA ARG A 99 32.64 9.53 -4.35
C ARG A 99 32.22 8.12 -4.75
N GLN A 100 31.85 7.28 -3.80
CA GLN A 100 31.44 5.89 -4.05
C GLN A 100 30.19 5.82 -4.93
N TYR A 101 29.22 6.71 -4.69
CA TYR A 101 28.02 6.78 -5.51
C TYR A 101 28.33 7.08 -6.98
N TRP A 102 29.15 8.09 -7.26
CA TRP A 102 29.51 8.44 -8.65
C TRP A 102 30.53 7.48 -9.29
N GLN A 103 31.31 6.75 -8.51
CA GLN A 103 32.20 5.70 -9.02
C GLN A 103 31.45 4.44 -9.44
N ASN A 104 30.35 4.13 -8.76
CA ASN A 104 29.53 2.94 -9.02
C ASN A 104 28.39 3.21 -10.01
N LYS A 105 28.32 4.43 -10.56
CA LYS A 105 27.33 4.86 -11.55
C LYS A 105 27.89 4.72 -12.96
#